data_AF-A0A847XUU0-F1
#
_entry.id   AF-A0A847XUU0-F1
#
_cell.length_a   1.000
_cell.length_b   1.000
_cell.length_c   1.000
_cell.angle_alpha   90.00
_cell.angle_beta   90.00
_cell.angle_gamma   90.00
#
_symmetry.space_group_name_H-M   'P 1'
#
loop_
_entity.id
_entity.type
_entity.pdbx_description
1 polymer ?
#
loop_
_entity_poly.entity_id
_entity_poly.type
_entity_poly.pdbx_seq_one_letter_code
_entity_poly.pdbx_strand_id
1 'polypeptide(L)'
;WKKCGGFDPDFFAHMEEIDLCWRFHRAGYRVRFVPESVVYHIGGGALPYNSPFKTFLNFRNSLFLLYKNLPDKNFIRTMAIRLVLDGVAAIFFLFKGQFRSVISVWNAHMAFYKMLKKLPAEREKVKTLGCNEPSELILNKCIVFEFYIKRNKTYKSIVKNISSK
;
A
#
# COMPACT_ATOMS: atom_id res chain seq x y z
N TRP A 1 -4.61 -15.71 11.38
CA TRP A 1 -3.19 -15.43 11.67
C TRP A 1 -2.24 -16.44 11.04
N LYS A 2 -2.08 -17.67 11.58
CA LYS A 2 -1.10 -18.67 11.10
C LYS A 2 -1.23 -19.01 9.61
N LYS A 3 -2.45 -19.27 9.12
CA LYS A 3 -2.73 -19.57 7.70
C LYS A 3 -2.20 -18.50 6.74
N CYS A 4 -2.25 -17.23 7.14
CA CYS A 4 -1.82 -16.14 6.28
C CYS A 4 -0.33 -15.84 6.41
N GLY A 5 0.38 -16.39 7.40
CA GLY A 5 1.82 -16.16 7.61
C GLY A 5 2.18 -15.00 8.55
N GLY A 6 1.21 -14.43 9.29
CA GLY A 6 1.49 -13.34 10.25
C GLY A 6 2.02 -12.05 9.59
N PHE A 7 2.74 -11.21 10.33
CA PHE A 7 3.43 -10.05 9.72
C PHE A 7 4.63 -10.51 8.90
N ASP A 8 4.82 -9.87 7.75
CA ASP A 8 5.98 -10.11 6.91
C ASP A 8 7.17 -9.27 7.42
N PRO A 9 8.26 -9.91 7.89
CA PRO A 9 9.40 -9.21 8.49
C PRO A 9 10.17 -8.35 7.48
N ASP A 10 10.02 -8.55 6.17
CA ASP A 10 10.70 -7.74 5.16
C ASP A 10 10.26 -6.27 5.18
N PHE A 11 9.05 -5.98 5.68
CA PHE A 11 8.54 -4.61 5.84
C PHE A 11 9.23 -3.85 6.97
N PHE A 12 9.60 -4.54 8.05
CA PHE A 12 9.99 -3.97 9.35
C PHE A 12 8.91 -3.08 10.01
N ALA A 13 8.52 -1.97 9.38
CA ALA A 13 7.45 -1.08 9.81
C ALA A 13 6.85 -0.34 8.61
N HIS A 14 5.58 0.05 8.72
CA HIS A 14 4.72 0.62 7.68
C HIS A 14 4.34 -0.38 6.58
N MET A 15 3.02 -0.51 6.34
CA MET A 15 2.36 -1.31 5.31
C MET A 15 2.33 -2.82 5.60
N GLU A 16 2.96 -3.30 6.67
CA GLU A 16 2.86 -4.69 7.13
C GLU A 16 1.43 -5.08 7.49
N GLU A 17 0.68 -4.14 8.06
CA GLU A 17 -0.72 -4.27 8.43
C GLU A 17 -1.62 -4.28 7.20
N ILE A 18 -1.31 -3.45 6.20
CA ILE A 18 -2.05 -3.40 4.95
C ILE A 18 -1.84 -4.70 4.16
N ASP A 19 -0.60 -5.18 4.06
CA ASP A 19 -0.26 -6.46 3.42
C ASP A 19 -1.00 -7.63 4.08
N LEU A 20 -1.03 -7.65 5.41
CA LEU A 20 -1.76 -8.67 6.16
C LEU A 20 -3.27 -8.62 5.88
N CYS A 21 -3.87 -7.42 5.82
CA CYS A 21 -5.28 -7.26 5.48
C CYS A 21 -5.59 -7.80 4.07
N TRP A 22 -4.72 -7.55 3.08
CA TRP A 22 -4.88 -8.13 1.74
C TRP A 22 -4.81 -9.65 1.78
N ARG A 23 -3.84 -10.22 2.51
CA ARG A 23 -3.74 -11.68 2.69
C ARG A 23 -4.95 -12.29 3.42
N PHE A 24 -5.54 -11.58 4.39
CA PHE A 24 -6.79 -12.02 5.02
C PHE A 24 -7.93 -12.07 4.02
N HIS A 25 -8.09 -11.03 3.20
CA HIS A 25 -9.12 -11.03 2.16
C HIS A 25 -8.90 -12.12 1.12
N ARG A 26 -7.66 -12.33 0.65
CA ARG A 26 -7.34 -13.43 -0.29
C ARG A 26 -7.64 -14.80 0.30
N ALA A 27 -7.43 -14.99 1.60
CA ALA A 27 -7.75 -16.22 2.31
C ALA A 27 -9.26 -16.41 2.61
N GLY A 28 -10.14 -15.53 2.11
CA GLY A 28 -11.59 -15.59 2.28
C GLY A 28 -12.12 -14.97 3.57
N TYR A 29 -11.26 -14.30 4.36
CA TYR A 29 -11.69 -13.61 5.57
C TYR A 29 -12.23 -12.21 5.29
N ARG A 30 -12.97 -11.66 6.26
CA ARG A 30 -13.49 -10.30 6.21
C ARG A 30 -12.72 -9.42 7.20
N VAL A 31 -12.16 -8.33 6.70
CA VAL A 31 -11.61 -7.25 7.55
C VAL A 31 -12.71 -6.20 7.74
N ARG A 32 -12.99 -5.83 8.99
CA ARG A 32 -14.09 -4.93 9.37
C ARG A 32 -13.58 -3.87 10.34
N PHE A 33 -14.21 -2.70 10.27
CA PHE A 33 -14.05 -1.63 11.26
C PHE A 33 -15.22 -1.71 12.25
N VAL A 34 -14.92 -1.59 13.55
CA VAL A 34 -15.91 -1.63 14.65
C VAL A 34 -15.90 -0.27 15.34
N PRO A 35 -16.82 0.65 14.98
CA PRO A 35 -16.80 2.03 15.49
C PRO A 35 -17.03 2.13 17.00
N GLU A 36 -17.66 1.15 17.61
CA GLU A 36 -17.94 1.10 19.06
C GLU A 36 -16.69 0.79 19.89
N SER A 37 -15.63 0.25 19.26
CA SER A 37 -14.37 -0.07 19.93
C SER A 37 -13.39 1.09 19.77
N VAL A 38 -13.25 1.91 20.81
CA VAL A 38 -12.40 3.12 20.80
C VAL A 38 -11.08 2.86 21.51
N VAL A 39 -9.97 3.08 20.81
CA VAL A 39 -8.60 2.99 21.35
C VAL A 39 -7.84 4.27 21.01
N TYR A 40 -7.19 4.86 22.01
CA TYR A 40 -6.37 6.08 21.83
C TYR A 40 -4.92 5.70 21.47
N HIS A 41 -4.38 6.32 20.42
CA HIS A 41 -3.03 6.08 19.95
C HIS A 41 -2.29 7.40 19.72
N ILE A 42 -1.04 7.46 20.18
CA ILE A 42 -0.17 8.63 19.98
C ILE A 42 0.44 8.57 18.57
N GLY A 43 -0.01 9.45 17.69
CA GLY A 43 0.51 9.55 16.33
C GLY A 43 1.99 9.93 16.29
N GLY A 44 2.77 9.25 15.45
CA GLY A 44 4.17 9.63 15.19
C GLY A 44 5.19 9.23 16.26
N GLY A 45 4.82 8.40 17.23
CA GLY A 45 5.71 8.03 18.35
C GLY A 45 6.97 7.25 17.96
N ALA A 46 6.94 6.43 16.91
CA ALA A 46 8.08 5.58 16.53
C ALA A 46 9.03 6.23 15.49
N LEU A 47 8.47 6.93 14.49
CA LEU A 47 9.25 7.56 13.42
C LEU A 47 8.72 8.97 13.10
N PRO A 48 9.55 10.02 13.27
CA PRO A 48 9.18 11.39 12.96
C PRO A 48 8.72 11.56 11.51
N TYR A 49 7.78 12.48 11.26
CA TYR A 49 7.22 12.72 9.94
C TYR A 49 8.26 13.12 8.88
N ASN A 50 9.29 13.87 9.27
CA ASN A 50 10.34 14.33 8.35
C ASN A 50 11.57 13.39 8.31
N SER A 51 11.45 12.16 8.82
CA SER A 51 12.56 11.20 8.83
C SER A 51 12.84 10.65 7.42
N PRO A 52 14.07 10.80 6.88
CA PRO A 52 14.44 10.17 5.61
C PRO A 52 14.33 8.63 5.66
N PHE A 53 14.57 8.02 6.83
CA PHE A 53 14.39 6.58 7.00
C PHE A 53 12.92 6.17 6.87
N LYS A 54 12.00 6.97 7.43
CA LYS A 54 10.56 6.78 7.24
C LYS A 54 10.16 6.94 5.77
N THR A 55 10.73 7.93 5.07
CA THR A 55 10.57 8.09 3.62
C THR A 55 11.01 6.83 2.89
N PHE A 56 12.24 6.35 3.12
CA PHE A 56 12.76 5.12 2.53
C PHE A 56 11.82 3.93 2.74
N LEU A 57 11.38 3.68 3.98
CA LEU A 57 10.46 2.59 4.30
C LEU A 57 9.14 2.73 3.54
N ASN A 58 8.50 3.91 3.55
CA ASN A 58 7.22 4.11 2.86
C ASN A 58 7.30 3.83 1.35
N PHE A 59 8.35 4.32 0.67
CA PHE A 59 8.52 4.08 -0.76
C PHE A 59 8.81 2.59 -1.04
N ARG A 60 9.76 2.00 -0.32
CA ARG A 60 10.16 0.59 -0.51
C ARG A 60 9.01 -0.36 -0.22
N ASN A 61 8.38 -0.19 0.93
CA ASN A 61 7.33 -1.08 1.41
C ASN A 61 6.07 -0.97 0.57
N SER A 62 5.74 0.22 0.08
CA SER A 62 4.60 0.35 -0.81
C SER A 62 4.84 -0.36 -2.15
N LEU A 63 6.07 -0.37 -2.68
CA LEU A 63 6.43 -1.21 -3.84
C LEU A 63 6.31 -2.70 -3.53
N PHE A 64 6.78 -3.16 -2.35
CA PHE A 64 6.61 -4.56 -1.91
C PHE A 64 5.14 -4.96 -1.81
N LEU A 65 4.33 -4.12 -1.15
CA LEU A 65 2.90 -4.33 -0.98
C LEU A 65 2.20 -4.49 -2.33
N LEU A 66 2.42 -3.53 -3.24
CA LEU A 66 1.82 -3.55 -4.57
C LEU A 66 2.27 -4.77 -5.37
N TYR A 67 3.58 -5.05 -5.38
CA TYR A 67 4.13 -6.19 -6.12
C TYR A 67 3.55 -7.52 -5.64
N LYS A 68 3.44 -7.74 -4.33
CA LYS A 68 2.94 -9.01 -3.80
C LYS A 68 1.44 -9.19 -3.98
N ASN A 69 0.67 -8.09 -3.94
CA ASN A 69 -0.77 -8.21 -3.73
C ASN A 69 -1.64 -7.77 -4.91
N LEU A 70 -1.17 -6.91 -5.82
CA LEU A 70 -1.99 -6.42 -6.95
C LEU A 70 -2.54 -7.56 -7.83
N PRO A 71 -3.77 -7.46 -8.37
CA PRO A 71 -4.26 -8.38 -9.40
C PRO A 71 -3.43 -8.30 -10.69
N ASP A 72 -3.31 -9.42 -11.42
CA ASP A 72 -2.48 -9.50 -12.64
C ASP A 72 -2.98 -8.55 -13.74
N LYS A 73 -4.31 -8.40 -13.89
CA LYS A 73 -4.97 -7.59 -14.93
C LYS A 73 -4.45 -6.14 -15.02
N ASN A 74 -4.13 -5.50 -13.90
CA ASN A 74 -3.68 -4.10 -13.86
C ASN A 74 -2.25 -3.94 -13.32
N PHE A 75 -1.55 -5.05 -13.10
CA PHE A 75 -0.27 -5.07 -12.40
C PHE A 75 0.76 -4.12 -13.02
N ILE A 76 1.05 -4.29 -14.31
CA ILE A 76 2.07 -3.51 -15.03
C ILE A 76 1.71 -2.03 -15.06
N ARG A 77 0.44 -1.71 -15.37
CA ARG A 77 -0.04 -0.32 -15.42
C ARG A 77 0.09 0.36 -14.07
N THR A 78 -0.34 -0.28 -12.99
CA THR A 78 -0.26 0.31 -11.65
C THR A 78 1.19 0.47 -11.21
N MET A 79 2.06 -0.50 -11.46
CA MET A 79 3.49 -0.40 -11.14
C MET A 79 4.19 0.72 -11.94
N ALA A 80 3.84 0.90 -13.22
CA ALA A 80 4.37 1.98 -14.06
C ALA A 80 3.92 3.36 -13.57
N ILE A 81 2.62 3.54 -13.30
CA ILE A 81 2.09 4.78 -12.72
C ILE A 81 2.78 5.06 -11.38
N ARG A 82 2.96 4.03 -10.55
CA ARG A 82 3.63 4.17 -9.27
C ARG A 82 5.06 4.70 -9.41
N LEU A 83 5.84 4.16 -10.35
CA LEU A 83 7.20 4.61 -10.62
C LEU A 83 7.23 6.11 -11.01
N VAL A 84 6.30 6.55 -11.86
CA VAL A 84 6.18 7.96 -12.25
C VAL A 84 5.84 8.85 -11.05
N LEU A 85 4.88 8.43 -10.22
CA LEU A 85 4.49 9.18 -9.02
C LEU A 85 5.63 9.28 -8.00
N ASP A 86 6.44 8.24 -7.85
CA ASP A 86 7.62 8.26 -6.98
C ASP A 86 8.68 9.24 -7.50
N GLY A 87 8.88 9.30 -8.83
CA GLY A 87 9.72 10.31 -9.48
C GLY A 87 9.23 11.74 -9.25
N VAL A 88 7.91 11.98 -9.39
CA VAL A 88 7.30 13.29 -9.10
C VAL A 88 7.50 13.67 -7.63
N ALA A 89 7.34 12.72 -6.71
CA ALA A 89 7.59 12.96 -5.28
C ALA A 89 9.07 13.31 -5.00
N ALA A 90 10.02 12.63 -5.66
CA ALA A 90 11.44 12.94 -5.55
C ALA A 90 11.76 14.36 -6.05
N ILE A 91 11.19 14.78 -7.18
CA ILE A 91 11.32 16.15 -7.69
C ILE A 91 10.76 17.17 -6.68
N PHE A 92 9.61 16.87 -6.07
CA PHE A 92 9.03 17.74 -5.05
C PHE A 92 9.90 17.83 -3.78
N PHE A 93 10.51 16.73 -3.33
CA PHE A 93 11.49 16.77 -2.24
C PHE A 93 12.71 17.60 -2.59
N LEU A 94 13.18 17.54 -3.85
CA LEU A 94 14.28 18.36 -4.33
C LEU A 94 13.95 19.86 -4.24
N PHE A 95 12.78 20.28 -4.72
CA PHE A 95 12.34 21.68 -4.61
C PHE A 95 12.16 22.16 -3.16
N LYS A 96 11.90 21.24 -2.22
CA LYS A 96 11.85 21.54 -0.78
C LYS A 96 13.23 21.52 -0.09
N GLY A 97 14.32 21.31 -0.83
CA GLY A 97 15.67 21.19 -0.26
C GLY A 97 15.89 19.90 0.57
N GLN A 98 15.01 18.91 0.45
CA GLN A 98 15.06 17.67 1.23
C GLN A 98 15.89 16.59 0.52
N PHE A 99 17.16 16.86 0.26
CA PHE A 99 18.05 15.97 -0.50
C PHE A 99 18.16 14.55 0.08
N ARG A 100 18.15 14.42 1.42
CA ARG A 100 18.15 13.11 2.09
C ARG A 100 16.91 12.27 1.74
N SER A 101 15.75 12.90 1.57
CA SER A 101 14.52 12.23 1.14
C SER A 101 14.60 11.79 -0.32
N VAL A 102 15.24 12.57 -1.20
CA VAL A 102 15.49 12.18 -2.60
C VAL A 102 16.35 10.91 -2.66
N ILE A 103 17.45 10.88 -1.89
CA ILE A 103 18.31 9.69 -1.77
C ILE A 103 17.52 8.51 -1.19
N SER A 104 16.60 8.77 -0.26
CA SER A 104 15.75 7.73 0.33
C SER A 104 14.81 7.10 -0.69
N VAL A 105 14.23 7.89 -1.61
CA VAL A 105 13.41 7.36 -2.72
C VAL A 105 14.29 6.50 -3.63
N TRP A 106 15.46 6.98 -4.04
CA TRP A 106 16.40 6.21 -4.86
C TRP A 106 16.77 4.86 -4.21
N ASN A 107 17.19 4.90 -2.94
CA ASN A 107 17.55 3.71 -2.18
C ASN A 107 16.38 2.73 -2.05
N ALA A 108 15.14 3.22 -1.92
CA ALA A 108 13.95 2.40 -1.86
C ALA A 108 13.75 1.60 -3.16
N HIS A 109 13.92 2.22 -4.33
CA HIS A 109 13.88 1.54 -5.61
C HIS A 109 15.00 0.51 -5.77
N MET A 110 16.24 0.86 -5.38
CA MET A 110 17.35 -0.09 -5.42
C MET A 110 17.12 -1.31 -4.50
N ALA A 111 16.59 -1.09 -3.29
CA ALA A 111 16.20 -2.16 -2.39
C ALA A 111 15.07 -3.02 -2.98
N PHE A 112 14.09 -2.38 -3.65
CA PHE A 112 13.04 -3.08 -4.36
C PHE A 112 13.58 -3.98 -5.47
N TYR A 113 14.45 -3.47 -6.33
CA TYR A 113 15.05 -4.24 -7.43
C TYR A 113 15.90 -5.41 -6.93
N LYS A 114 16.63 -5.24 -5.82
CA LYS A 114 17.35 -6.35 -5.18
C LYS A 114 16.40 -7.46 -4.71
N MET A 115 15.21 -7.11 -4.25
CA MET A 115 14.22 -8.06 -3.77
C MET A 115 13.44 -8.78 -4.89
N LEU A 116 13.59 -8.37 -6.17
CA LEU A 116 12.88 -9.00 -7.30
C LEU A 116 13.25 -10.49 -7.49
N LYS A 117 14.33 -10.98 -6.88
CA LYS A 117 14.64 -12.41 -6.83
C LYS A 117 13.72 -13.19 -5.88
N LYS A 118 13.23 -12.56 -4.81
CA LYS A 118 12.41 -13.16 -3.75
C LYS A 118 10.91 -12.88 -3.93
N LEU A 119 10.56 -11.65 -4.31
CA LEU A 119 9.17 -11.19 -4.39
C LEU A 119 8.25 -12.03 -5.28
N PRO A 120 8.69 -12.63 -6.42
CA PRO A 120 7.83 -13.51 -7.19
C PRO A 120 7.33 -14.71 -6.38
N ALA A 121 8.20 -15.36 -5.61
CA ALA A 121 7.82 -16.48 -4.75
C ALA A 121 6.83 -16.05 -3.66
N GLU A 122 7.04 -14.87 -3.06
CA GLU A 122 6.10 -14.32 -2.07
C GLU A 122 4.75 -13.95 -2.69
N ARG A 123 4.73 -13.40 -3.91
CA ARG A 123 3.50 -13.13 -4.66
C ARG A 123 2.73 -14.42 -4.94
N GLU A 124 3.39 -15.49 -5.34
CA GLU A 124 2.74 -16.78 -5.57
C GLU A 124 2.17 -17.37 -4.27
N LYS A 125 2.90 -17.30 -3.15
CA LYS A 125 2.34 -17.68 -1.82
C LYS A 125 1.07 -16.90 -1.49
N VAL A 126 1.02 -15.61 -1.80
CA VAL A 126 -0.18 -14.79 -1.59
C VAL A 126 -1.32 -15.24 -2.50
N LYS A 127 -1.03 -15.60 -3.76
CA LYS A 127 -2.03 -16.11 -4.71
C LYS A 127 -2.62 -17.45 -4.29
N THR A 128 -1.82 -18.35 -3.71
CA THR A 128 -2.30 -19.67 -3.27
C THR A 128 -3.20 -19.64 -2.03
N LEU A 129 -3.32 -18.49 -1.35
CA LEU A 129 -4.20 -18.35 -0.18
C LEU A 129 -5.70 -18.49 -0.48
N GLY A 130 -6.15 -18.25 -1.73
CA GLY A 130 -7.56 -18.48 -2.08
C GLY A 130 -8.10 -17.74 -3.32
N CYS A 131 -9.40 -17.96 -3.57
CA CYS A 131 -10.10 -17.82 -4.86
C CYS A 131 -10.61 -16.42 -5.23
N ASN A 132 -10.45 -15.42 -4.35
CA ASN A 132 -10.91 -14.06 -4.66
C ASN A 132 -9.76 -13.26 -5.26
N GLU A 133 -9.93 -12.80 -6.50
CA GLU A 133 -9.08 -11.72 -6.98
C GLU A 133 -9.35 -10.47 -6.14
N PRO A 134 -8.30 -9.75 -5.70
CA PRO A 134 -8.47 -8.47 -5.00
C PRO A 134 -9.18 -7.38 -5.82
N SER A 135 -9.56 -7.64 -7.07
CA SER A 135 -10.13 -6.65 -7.99
C SER A 135 -11.43 -6.04 -7.45
N GLU A 136 -12.26 -6.79 -6.73
CA GLU A 136 -13.46 -6.27 -6.04
C GLU A 136 -13.13 -5.46 -4.77
N LEU A 137 -11.94 -5.64 -4.20
CA LEU A 137 -11.47 -4.90 -3.02
C LEU A 137 -10.82 -3.56 -3.38
N ILE A 138 -10.39 -3.41 -4.63
CA ILE A 138 -9.70 -2.20 -5.09
C ILE A 138 -10.72 -1.20 -5.60
N LEU A 139 -10.90 -0.13 -4.83
CA LEU A 139 -11.64 1.04 -5.28
C LEU A 139 -10.83 1.76 -6.37
N ASN A 140 -11.24 1.61 -7.64
CA ASN A 140 -10.62 2.30 -8.78
C ASN A 140 -11.08 3.78 -8.88
N LYS A 141 -10.88 4.55 -7.81
CA LYS A 141 -11.19 5.99 -7.74
C LYS A 141 -10.11 6.73 -6.97
N CYS A 142 -9.85 7.98 -7.38
CA CYS A 142 -9.01 8.87 -6.60
C CYS A 142 -9.79 9.38 -5.38
N ILE A 143 -9.47 8.86 -4.19
CA ILE A 143 -10.14 9.23 -2.94
C ILE A 143 -10.02 10.73 -2.68
N VAL A 144 -8.86 11.34 -3.00
CA VAL A 144 -8.62 12.78 -2.85
C VAL A 144 -9.60 13.58 -3.73
N PHE A 145 -9.80 13.17 -4.98
CA PHE A 145 -10.75 13.81 -5.89
C PHE A 145 -12.20 13.64 -5.41
N GLU A 146 -12.58 12.42 -5.02
CA GLU A 146 -13.92 12.12 -4.50
C GLU A 146 -14.23 12.96 -3.25
N PHE A 147 -13.26 13.12 -2.35
CA PHE A 147 -13.45 13.84 -1.10
C PHE A 147 -13.43 15.36 -1.29
N TYR A 148 -12.41 15.92 -1.94
CA TYR A 148 -12.22 17.38 -2.00
C TYR A 148 -12.99 18.06 -3.13
N ILE A 149 -13.18 17.39 -4.28
CA ILE A 149 -13.83 17.98 -5.46
C ILE A 149 -15.29 17.55 -5.52
N LYS A 150 -15.57 16.24 -5.49
CA LYS A 150 -16.96 15.73 -5.51
C LYS A 150 -17.68 15.82 -4.17
N ARG A 151 -16.98 16.18 -3.09
CA ARG A 151 -17.53 16.32 -1.72
C ARG A 151 -18.21 15.05 -1.19
N ASN A 152 -17.80 13.87 -1.68
CA ASN A 152 -18.25 12.58 -1.18
C ASN A 152 -17.53 12.25 0.14
N LYS A 153 -18.17 12.59 1.27
CA LYS A 153 -17.59 12.48 2.61
C LYS A 153 -17.79 11.12 3.29
N THR A 154 -18.55 10.20 2.69
CA THR A 154 -18.86 8.90 3.31
C THR A 154 -18.49 7.74 2.38
N TYR A 155 -18.09 6.61 2.97
CA TYR A 155 -17.82 5.37 2.21
C TYR A 155 -19.01 4.99 1.31
N LYS A 156 -20.24 5.05 1.85
CA LYS A 156 -21.47 4.74 1.11
C LYS A 156 -21.66 5.64 -0.12
N SER A 157 -21.34 6.94 -0.02
CA SER A 157 -21.45 7.87 -1.16
C SER A 157 -20.44 7.54 -2.28
N ILE A 158 -19.25 7.05 -1.92
CA ILE A 158 -18.19 6.72 -2.88
C ILE A 158 -18.50 5.40 -3.61
N VAL A 159 -19.04 4.40 -2.89
CA VAL A 159 -19.27 3.04 -3.41
C VAL A 159 -20.63 2.85 -4.09
N LYS A 160 -21.66 3.65 -3.77
CA LYS A 160 -22.99 3.55 -4.41
C LYS A 160 -22.95 3.57 -5.95
N ASN A 161 -21.99 4.27 -6.54
CA ASN A 161 -21.79 4.37 -7.99
C ASN A 161 -21.11 3.14 -8.63
N ILE A 162 -20.92 2.05 -7.88
CA ILE A 162 -20.25 0.82 -8.33
C ILE A 162 -21.25 -0.35 -8.45
N SER A 163 -22.41 -0.27 -7.78
CA SER A 163 -23.43 -1.33 -7.71
C SER A 163 -24.39 -1.40 -8.91
N SER A 164 -23.96 -1.03 -10.12
CA SER A 164 -24.76 -1.14 -11.35
C SER A 164 -24.15 -2.06 -12.41
N LYS A 165 -23.42 -3.10 -11.99
CA LYS A 165 -22.98 -4.21 -12.85
C LYS A 165 -23.02 -5.52 -12.09
#